data_AF-H1Y065-F1
#
_entry.id   AF-H1Y065-F1
#
_cell.length_a   1.000
_cell.length_b   1.000
_cell.length_c   1.000
_cell.angle_alpha   90.00
_cell.angle_beta   90.00
_cell.angle_gamma   90.00
#
_symmetry.space_group_name_H-M   'P 1'
#
loop_
_entity.id
_entity.type
_entity.pdbx_description
1 polymer ?
#
loop_
_entity_poly.entity_id
_entity_poly.type
_entity_poly.pdbx_seq_one_letter_code
_entity_poly.pdbx_strand_id
1 'polypeptide(L)'
;MALHLTKQKTFKLIAISLTCLLGLIFCTPPALFAQQIIGIGQPLAMDTMPKRALKTDLPDTITHQKKFAKAAGFLVLMEVLPWTFDKFIKNADYAQISFKTVGHNLNPGSWAFDNDPFGTNQFGHPYHGSYFFSAFRANGYTFWEAAPAAFVGSYIWETAAENQAPSPNDFVNTSFGGIVLGEMTYRLSNRIINNRARGFKRQVSEVLGFVVNPMNGLSRLLDGRWGRVAANPVSRDSTKISAEFDAGLRRIEGSNNGKPGWYGHAKFLYGNSYENYKEPFSNIYINTEFGKDDSSKVNIISVYGSLIGWKIGSNNHYQQVGVLSANYDYIRNRSFFYSGQSVKFNLFTNFNLSSKVKVNTSVGVGPIILAAVPDPYFYKGRNYDYGSGLSYSGTGGISFADKLFMTVNYRGGWLKTVDGNSSHSFLHTVSGELSYMFVKGLSICAEPGYFVLNGKYKLQDDVNSRYSYLRTSLRYAVVF
;
A
#
# COMPACT_ATOMS: atom_id res chain seq x y z
N MET A 1 18.72 -6.27 -52.54
CA MET A 1 19.46 -5.07 -52.03
C MET A 1 18.65 -4.24 -51.03
N ALA A 2 17.44 -3.75 -51.36
CA ALA A 2 16.66 -2.80 -50.55
C ALA A 2 16.45 -3.17 -49.06
N LEU A 3 16.25 -4.46 -48.73
CA LEU A 3 16.03 -4.92 -47.35
C LEU A 3 17.22 -4.72 -46.38
N HIS A 4 18.43 -4.51 -46.90
CA HIS A 4 19.63 -4.33 -46.08
C HIS A 4 19.81 -2.87 -45.66
N LEU A 5 19.52 -1.94 -46.59
CA LEU A 5 19.58 -0.49 -46.38
C LEU A 5 18.56 -0.01 -45.33
N THR A 6 17.37 -0.62 -45.26
CA THR A 6 16.38 -0.31 -44.22
C THR A 6 16.87 -0.71 -42.82
N LYS A 7 17.40 -1.94 -42.64
CA LYS A 7 17.94 -2.37 -41.34
C LYS A 7 19.09 -1.48 -40.84
N GLN A 8 20.02 -1.09 -41.72
CA GLN A 8 21.10 -0.15 -41.34
C GLN A 8 20.58 1.24 -40.95
N LYS A 9 19.57 1.78 -41.65
CA LYS A 9 18.95 3.06 -41.27
C LYS A 9 18.27 2.98 -39.89
N THR A 10 17.55 1.90 -39.58
CA THR A 10 16.93 1.73 -38.25
C THR A 10 18.00 1.62 -37.15
N PHE A 11 19.08 0.87 -37.37
CA PHE A 11 20.16 0.74 -36.39
C PHE A 11 20.89 2.07 -36.13
N LYS A 12 21.17 2.86 -37.19
CA LYS A 12 21.73 4.20 -37.03
C LYS A 12 20.79 5.16 -36.30
N LEU A 13 19.48 5.11 -36.56
CA LEU A 13 18.51 5.94 -35.82
C LEU A 13 18.48 5.60 -34.33
N ILE A 14 18.44 4.30 -33.98
CA ILE A 14 18.46 3.85 -32.59
C ILE A 14 19.75 4.27 -31.89
N ALA A 15 20.91 4.11 -32.54
CA ALA A 15 22.20 4.54 -32.00
C ALA A 15 22.25 6.07 -31.78
N ILE A 16 21.78 6.87 -32.75
CA ILE A 16 21.74 8.34 -32.61
C ILE A 16 20.81 8.76 -31.46
N SER A 17 19.62 8.16 -31.35
CA SER A 17 18.71 8.42 -30.22
C SER A 17 19.34 8.05 -28.87
N LEU A 18 20.06 6.94 -28.78
CA LEU A 18 20.71 6.51 -27.53
C LEU A 18 21.88 7.44 -27.15
N THR A 19 22.68 7.88 -28.12
CA THR A 19 23.79 8.82 -27.90
C THR A 19 23.29 10.22 -27.55
N CYS A 20 22.21 10.71 -28.17
CA CYS A 20 21.58 11.97 -27.77
C CYS A 20 20.97 11.91 -26.36
N LEU A 21 20.38 10.76 -25.97
CA LEU A 21 19.83 10.57 -24.63
C LEU A 21 20.94 10.54 -23.56
N LEU A 22 22.07 9.89 -23.84
CA LEU A 22 23.28 9.93 -23.00
C LEU A 22 23.88 11.34 -22.94
N GLY A 23 23.94 12.06 -24.06
CA GLY A 23 24.41 13.45 -24.09
C GLY A 23 23.56 14.39 -23.21
N LEU A 24 22.24 14.22 -23.21
CA LEU A 24 21.34 14.99 -22.33
C LEU A 24 21.53 14.67 -20.85
N ILE A 25 21.98 13.46 -20.49
CA ILE A 25 22.28 13.07 -19.10
C ILE A 25 23.60 13.70 -18.60
N PHE A 26 24.57 13.96 -19.49
CA PHE A 26 25.88 14.50 -19.12
C PHE A 26 26.06 16.01 -19.34
N CYS A 27 25.18 16.67 -20.11
CA CYS A 27 25.32 18.09 -20.46
C CYS A 27 24.34 19.06 -19.75
N THR A 28 23.58 18.61 -18.75
CA THR A 28 22.78 19.53 -17.89
C THR A 28 23.63 20.15 -16.77
N PRO A 29 23.61 21.48 -16.57
CA PRO A 29 24.40 22.11 -15.51
C PRO A 29 24.00 21.66 -14.10
N PRO A 30 24.95 21.38 -13.18
CA PRO A 30 24.64 20.99 -11.79
C PRO A 30 23.78 21.99 -11.01
N ALA A 31 23.74 23.26 -11.43
CA ALA A 31 23.05 24.36 -10.76
C ALA A 31 21.51 24.37 -10.95
N LEU A 32 20.94 23.57 -11.87
CA LEU A 32 19.50 23.60 -12.19
C LEU A 32 18.66 22.47 -11.54
N PHE A 33 19.26 21.61 -10.71
CA PHE A 33 18.55 20.56 -9.95
C PHE A 33 18.43 20.86 -8.43
N ALA A 34 18.45 22.15 -8.07
CA ALA A 34 18.12 22.60 -6.73
C ALA A 34 16.59 22.54 -6.45
N GLN A 35 16.22 22.21 -5.21
CA GLN A 35 14.85 22.18 -4.62
C GLN A 35 13.87 21.06 -5.08
N GLN A 36 12.77 20.87 -4.32
CA GLN A 36 11.61 19.95 -4.51
C GLN A 36 11.91 18.43 -4.55
N ILE A 37 11.47 17.59 -3.57
CA ILE A 37 11.85 16.15 -3.24
C ILE A 37 10.46 15.47 -2.53
N ILE A 38 9.80 14.22 -2.19
CA ILE A 38 9.61 12.60 -2.36
C ILE A 38 8.42 12.13 -1.52
N GLY A 39 7.73 11.01 -1.78
CA GLY A 39 7.84 10.02 -2.88
C GLY A 39 7.19 8.71 -2.46
N ILE A 40 5.87 8.68 -2.58
CA ILE A 40 4.97 7.62 -2.11
C ILE A 40 3.96 7.45 -3.25
N GLY A 41 3.57 6.22 -3.65
CA GLY A 41 3.06 5.87 -5.00
C GLY A 41 1.87 6.66 -5.61
N GLN A 42 0.79 6.07 -6.10
CA GLN A 42 0.71 4.80 -6.82
C GLN A 42 1.27 5.08 -8.22
N PRO A 43 2.42 4.50 -8.63
CA PRO A 43 2.73 4.45 -10.04
C PRO A 43 1.57 3.81 -10.77
N LEU A 44 1.18 4.41 -11.89
CA LEU A 44 0.26 3.82 -12.83
C LEU A 44 0.92 2.53 -13.33
N ALA A 45 0.58 1.40 -12.71
CA ALA A 45 0.87 0.06 -13.18
C ALA A 45 0.27 -0.03 -14.59
N MET A 46 1.12 0.21 -15.58
CA MET A 46 0.67 0.76 -16.85
C MET A 46 -0.13 -0.29 -17.61
N ASP A 47 -1.30 0.07 -18.14
CA ASP A 47 -2.28 -0.90 -18.64
C ASP A 47 -1.80 -1.63 -19.92
N THR A 48 -1.03 -2.69 -19.67
CA THR A 48 -0.54 -3.67 -20.65
C THR A 48 -1.57 -4.78 -20.90
N MET A 49 -2.71 -4.75 -20.20
CA MET A 49 -3.74 -5.79 -20.32
C MET A 49 -4.63 -5.56 -21.55
N PRO A 50 -4.86 -6.58 -22.38
CA PRO A 50 -5.89 -6.52 -23.41
C PRO A 50 -7.28 -6.29 -22.77
N LYS A 51 -7.95 -5.20 -23.16
CA LYS A 51 -9.30 -4.88 -22.70
C LYS A 51 -10.33 -5.82 -23.35
N ARG A 52 -10.49 -7.02 -22.80
CA ARG A 52 -11.65 -7.89 -23.09
C ARG A 52 -12.73 -7.64 -22.04
N ALA A 53 -13.77 -6.89 -22.42
CA ALA A 53 -14.88 -6.57 -21.54
C ALA A 53 -15.68 -7.84 -21.19
N LEU A 54 -15.75 -8.16 -19.89
CA LEU A 54 -16.66 -9.18 -19.35
C LEU A 54 -17.75 -8.47 -18.55
N LYS A 55 -18.97 -8.43 -19.09
CA LYS A 55 -20.16 -7.98 -18.37
C LYS A 55 -20.63 -9.08 -17.42
N THR A 56 -20.22 -9.02 -16.17
CA THR A 56 -20.88 -9.74 -15.07
C THR A 56 -20.73 -8.92 -13.79
N ASP A 57 -21.82 -8.31 -13.31
CA ASP A 57 -21.93 -7.89 -11.91
C ASP A 57 -21.92 -9.17 -11.05
N LEU A 58 -20.77 -9.54 -10.51
CA LEU A 58 -20.59 -10.73 -9.69
C LEU A 58 -20.65 -10.33 -8.21
N PRO A 59 -21.24 -11.15 -7.33
CA PRO A 59 -21.18 -10.86 -5.90
C PRO A 59 -19.73 -10.97 -5.40
N ASP A 60 -19.32 -9.96 -4.64
CA ASP A 60 -18.05 -9.82 -3.90
C ASP A 60 -17.54 -11.18 -3.35
N THR A 61 -18.46 -11.97 -2.80
CA THR A 61 -18.20 -13.36 -2.41
C THR A 61 -19.33 -14.25 -2.92
N ILE A 62 -19.02 -15.46 -3.39
CA ILE A 62 -20.05 -16.51 -3.47
C ILE A 62 -20.59 -16.70 -2.05
N THR A 63 -21.92 -16.72 -1.92
CA THR A 63 -22.64 -16.68 -0.65
C THR A 63 -22.39 -17.92 0.23
N HIS A 64 -21.28 -17.89 0.96
CA HIS A 64 -21.03 -18.81 2.06
C HIS A 64 -21.98 -18.50 3.22
N GLN A 65 -22.49 -19.56 3.85
CA GLN A 65 -23.24 -19.46 5.11
C GLN A 65 -22.42 -18.67 6.14
N LYS A 66 -22.99 -17.60 6.70
CA LYS A 66 -22.36 -16.76 7.73
C LYS A 66 -22.19 -17.56 9.03
N LYS A 67 -20.95 -17.69 9.51
CA LYS A 67 -20.61 -18.49 10.69
C LYS A 67 -20.32 -17.59 11.90
N PHE A 68 -21.33 -16.89 12.41
CA PHE A 68 -21.19 -15.89 13.48
C PHE A 68 -20.38 -16.40 14.68
N ALA A 69 -20.78 -17.53 15.29
CA ALA A 69 -20.10 -18.06 16.48
C ALA A 69 -18.60 -18.37 16.25
N LYS A 70 -18.25 -18.84 15.04
CA LYS A 70 -16.84 -19.08 14.65
C LYS A 70 -16.10 -17.77 14.40
N ALA A 71 -16.74 -16.77 13.80
CA ALA A 71 -16.16 -15.45 13.57
C ALA A 71 -15.91 -14.69 14.90
N ALA A 72 -16.90 -14.70 15.81
CA ALA A 72 -16.78 -14.12 17.14
C ALA A 72 -15.74 -14.86 18.00
N GLY A 73 -15.74 -16.20 18.00
CA GLY A 73 -14.71 -16.99 18.65
C GLY A 73 -13.30 -16.76 18.09
N PHE A 74 -13.18 -16.49 16.78
CA PHE A 74 -11.92 -16.09 16.15
C PHE A 74 -11.48 -14.67 16.53
N LEU A 75 -12.40 -13.72 16.73
CA LEU A 75 -12.08 -12.40 17.27
C LEU A 75 -11.57 -12.52 18.70
N VAL A 76 -12.32 -13.19 19.59
CA VAL A 76 -11.92 -13.42 20.99
C VAL A 76 -10.57 -14.15 21.10
N LEU A 77 -10.28 -15.10 20.20
CA LEU A 77 -8.98 -15.77 20.13
C LEU A 77 -7.84 -14.79 19.80
N MET A 78 -8.10 -13.75 19.00
CA MET A 78 -7.12 -12.71 18.65
C MET A 78 -7.01 -11.60 19.71
N GLU A 79 -7.92 -11.52 20.67
CA GLU A 79 -7.69 -10.78 21.93
C GLU A 79 -6.82 -11.62 22.87
N VAL A 80 -7.27 -12.84 23.18
CA VAL A 80 -6.76 -13.64 24.28
C VAL A 80 -5.34 -14.17 24.01
N LEU A 81 -5.00 -14.55 22.78
CA LEU A 81 -3.66 -15.07 22.47
C LEU A 81 -2.53 -14.03 22.68
N PRO A 82 -2.55 -12.83 22.05
CA PRO A 82 -1.51 -11.84 22.31
C PRO A 82 -1.51 -11.36 23.76
N TRP A 83 -2.69 -11.11 24.37
CA TRP A 83 -2.76 -10.74 25.78
C TRP A 83 -2.15 -11.79 26.72
N THR A 84 -2.40 -13.08 26.47
CA THR A 84 -1.83 -14.18 27.27
C THR A 84 -0.31 -14.27 27.09
N PHE A 85 0.19 -14.12 25.86
CA PHE A 85 1.63 -14.07 25.59
C PHE A 85 2.29 -12.87 26.30
N ASP A 86 1.65 -11.70 26.24
CA ASP A 86 2.20 -10.48 26.80
C ASP A 86 2.17 -10.49 28.33
N LYS A 87 1.09 -10.99 28.93
CA LYS A 87 0.94 -11.11 30.38
C LYS A 87 1.87 -12.16 31.01
N PHE A 88 2.00 -13.33 30.41
CA PHE A 88 2.65 -14.49 31.05
C PHE A 88 4.02 -14.87 30.46
N ILE A 89 4.38 -14.37 29.26
CA ILE A 89 5.66 -14.68 28.60
C ILE A 89 6.53 -13.42 28.46
N LYS A 90 5.99 -12.27 28.03
CA LYS A 90 6.72 -11.00 28.12
C LYS A 90 6.77 -10.44 29.55
N ASN A 91 5.74 -10.73 30.37
CA ASN A 91 5.44 -10.00 31.62
C ASN A 91 5.30 -8.49 31.39
N ALA A 92 4.65 -8.09 30.29
CA ALA A 92 4.48 -6.69 29.92
C ALA A 92 3.55 -5.95 30.90
N ASP A 93 3.94 -4.74 31.30
CA ASP A 93 3.21 -3.96 32.30
C ASP A 93 1.77 -3.65 31.86
N TYR A 94 1.55 -3.30 30.58
CA TYR A 94 0.23 -2.97 30.04
C TYR A 94 -0.78 -4.13 30.19
N ALA A 95 -0.33 -5.37 30.09
CA ALA A 95 -1.20 -6.56 30.14
C ALA A 95 -1.65 -6.93 31.56
N GLN A 96 -1.19 -6.23 32.60
CA GLN A 96 -1.56 -6.49 34.00
C GLN A 96 -2.92 -5.87 34.37
N ILE A 97 -3.97 -6.36 33.70
CA ILE A 97 -5.36 -5.92 33.84
C ILE A 97 -6.04 -6.37 35.14
N SER A 98 -7.08 -5.63 35.54
CA SER A 98 -8.05 -5.99 36.57
C SER A 98 -9.42 -5.38 36.27
N PHE A 99 -10.51 -5.83 36.92
CA PHE A 99 -11.84 -5.20 36.76
C PHE A 99 -11.84 -3.68 37.08
N LYS A 100 -10.90 -3.20 37.91
CA LYS A 100 -10.73 -1.77 38.19
C LYS A 100 -10.13 -1.01 36.99
N THR A 101 -9.23 -1.61 36.22
CA THR A 101 -8.64 -0.97 35.03
C THR A 101 -9.67 -0.97 33.90
N VAL A 102 -10.37 -2.08 33.68
CA VAL A 102 -11.50 -2.15 32.73
C VAL A 102 -12.56 -1.08 33.05
N GLY A 103 -12.96 -0.95 34.32
CA GLY A 103 -13.92 0.07 34.77
C GLY A 103 -13.42 1.51 34.63
N HIS A 104 -12.10 1.74 34.58
CA HIS A 104 -11.51 3.04 34.27
C HIS A 104 -11.52 3.31 32.77
N ASN A 105 -11.05 2.37 31.96
CA ASN A 105 -10.89 2.48 30.52
C ASN A 105 -12.23 2.59 29.76
N LEU A 106 -13.30 2.01 30.32
CA LEU A 106 -14.67 2.18 29.81
C LEU A 106 -15.21 3.62 29.95
N ASN A 107 -14.57 4.50 30.73
CA ASN A 107 -14.90 5.92 30.78
C ASN A 107 -14.19 6.66 29.63
N PRO A 108 -14.89 7.31 28.68
CA PRO A 108 -14.27 8.08 27.59
C PRO A 108 -13.34 9.20 28.08
N GLY A 109 -13.53 9.71 29.31
CA GLY A 109 -12.66 10.71 29.92
C GLY A 109 -11.30 10.17 30.40
N SER A 110 -11.04 8.87 30.30
CA SER A 110 -9.71 8.26 30.54
C SER A 110 -8.83 8.19 29.29
N TRP A 111 -9.40 8.40 28.10
CA TRP A 111 -8.72 8.15 26.83
C TRP A 111 -7.66 9.22 26.53
N ALA A 112 -6.45 8.80 26.14
CA ALA A 112 -5.32 9.69 25.89
C ALA A 112 -4.40 9.13 24.79
N PHE A 113 -3.83 10.01 23.96
CA PHE A 113 -2.80 9.61 22.99
C PHE A 113 -1.54 9.11 23.74
N ASP A 114 -1.12 7.89 23.43
CA ASP A 114 0.00 7.18 24.04
C ASP A 114 1.38 7.74 23.62
N ASN A 115 2.44 7.02 23.95
CA ASN A 115 3.80 7.31 23.50
C ASN A 115 4.56 6.07 22.97
N ASP A 116 3.83 5.09 22.42
CA ASP A 116 4.38 3.79 22.05
C ASP A 116 5.34 3.88 20.83
N PRO A 117 6.20 2.88 20.55
CA PRO A 117 7.13 2.96 19.45
C PRO A 117 6.41 2.93 18.10
N PHE A 118 6.76 3.84 17.19
CA PHE A 118 6.17 3.98 15.84
C PHE A 118 5.86 2.66 15.10
N GLY A 119 6.69 1.62 15.23
CA GLY A 119 6.45 0.32 14.61
C GLY A 119 5.24 -0.46 15.19
N THR A 120 4.92 -0.26 16.46
CA THR A 120 3.72 -0.77 17.13
C THR A 120 2.49 -0.06 16.58
N ASN A 121 2.32 1.24 16.86
CA ASN A 121 1.14 2.00 16.45
C ASN A 121 0.89 1.94 14.94
N GLN A 122 1.95 2.08 14.12
CA GLN A 122 1.83 2.28 12.68
C GLN A 122 1.97 1.02 11.83
N PHE A 123 2.21 -0.15 12.43
CA PHE A 123 2.15 -1.43 11.72
C PHE A 123 1.58 -2.56 12.57
N GLY A 124 2.00 -2.68 13.84
CA GLY A 124 1.47 -3.67 14.80
C GLY A 124 -0.05 -3.59 14.96
N HIS A 125 -0.58 -2.43 15.33
CA HIS A 125 -2.04 -2.21 15.49
C HIS A 125 -2.83 -2.46 14.19
N PRO A 126 -2.46 -1.86 13.03
CA PRO A 126 -3.05 -2.21 11.73
C PRO A 126 -3.01 -3.71 11.40
N TYR A 127 -1.93 -4.41 11.76
CA TYR A 127 -1.79 -5.85 11.52
C TYR A 127 -2.69 -6.68 12.45
N HIS A 128 -2.80 -6.30 13.72
CA HIS A 128 -3.71 -6.93 14.70
C HIS A 128 -5.18 -6.75 14.31
N GLY A 129 -5.58 -5.52 13.96
CA GLY A 129 -6.92 -5.21 13.47
C GLY A 129 -7.28 -5.94 12.17
N SER A 130 -6.27 -6.27 11.35
CA SER A 130 -6.47 -7.10 10.16
C SER A 130 -6.99 -8.50 10.49
N TYR A 131 -6.64 -9.05 11.67
CA TYR A 131 -7.17 -10.32 12.14
C TYR A 131 -8.63 -10.21 12.58
N PHE A 132 -9.02 -9.16 13.30
CA PHE A 132 -10.41 -8.93 13.71
C PHE A 132 -11.34 -8.80 12.50
N PHE A 133 -10.95 -8.00 11.50
CA PHE A 133 -11.64 -7.93 10.20
C PHE A 133 -11.71 -9.31 9.53
N SER A 134 -10.57 -10.00 9.44
CA SER A 134 -10.47 -11.28 8.72
C SER A 134 -11.21 -12.42 9.42
N ALA A 135 -11.41 -12.36 10.74
CA ALA A 135 -12.20 -13.32 11.51
C ALA A 135 -13.65 -13.40 11.00
N PHE A 136 -14.24 -12.27 10.64
CA PHE A 136 -15.56 -12.20 10.01
C PHE A 136 -15.49 -12.45 8.50
N ARG A 137 -14.57 -11.76 7.81
CA ARG A 137 -14.44 -11.86 6.34
C ARG A 137 -14.21 -13.29 5.84
N ALA A 138 -13.39 -14.08 6.54
CA ALA A 138 -13.13 -15.48 6.20
C ALA A 138 -14.28 -16.46 6.51
N ASN A 139 -15.32 -16.00 7.22
CA ASN A 139 -16.44 -16.79 7.72
C ASN A 139 -17.80 -16.38 7.11
N GLY A 140 -17.79 -15.80 5.90
CA GLY A 140 -18.97 -15.61 5.06
C GLY A 140 -19.57 -14.20 5.06
N TYR A 141 -18.90 -13.23 5.70
CA TYR A 141 -19.33 -11.83 5.73
C TYR A 141 -18.75 -11.05 4.53
N THR A 142 -19.52 -10.10 4.00
CA THR A 142 -19.05 -9.15 2.98
C THR A 142 -18.08 -8.12 3.59
N PHE A 143 -17.39 -7.34 2.76
CA PHE A 143 -16.48 -6.27 3.23
C PHE A 143 -17.11 -5.36 4.30
N TRP A 144 -18.30 -4.79 4.03
CA TRP A 144 -18.96 -3.84 4.93
C TRP A 144 -19.50 -4.48 6.21
N GLU A 145 -19.80 -5.77 6.20
CA GLU A 145 -20.26 -6.50 7.41
C GLU A 145 -19.08 -7.00 8.27
N ALA A 146 -17.90 -7.16 7.67
CA ALA A 146 -16.66 -7.48 8.38
C ALA A 146 -15.97 -6.22 8.95
N ALA A 147 -16.18 -5.04 8.35
CA ALA A 147 -15.56 -3.79 8.78
C ALA A 147 -15.79 -3.43 10.27
N PRO A 148 -17.01 -3.56 10.85
CA PRO A 148 -17.24 -3.30 12.28
C PRO A 148 -16.40 -4.17 13.22
N ALA A 149 -15.96 -5.36 12.80
CA ALA A 149 -15.19 -6.26 13.65
C ALA A 149 -13.82 -5.67 14.03
N ALA A 150 -13.19 -4.87 13.15
CA ALA A 150 -11.94 -4.19 13.46
C ALA A 150 -12.11 -3.14 14.57
N PHE A 151 -13.20 -2.35 14.51
CA PHE A 151 -13.56 -1.39 15.55
C PHE A 151 -13.94 -2.08 16.87
N VAL A 152 -14.70 -3.17 16.81
CA VAL A 152 -15.11 -3.92 18.02
C VAL A 152 -13.92 -4.56 18.71
N GLY A 153 -13.04 -5.26 17.98
CA GLY A 153 -11.85 -5.87 18.56
C GLY A 153 -10.87 -4.82 19.11
N SER A 154 -10.65 -3.74 18.36
CA SER A 154 -9.86 -2.61 18.86
C SER A 154 -10.44 -2.01 20.15
N TYR A 155 -11.75 -1.76 20.22
CA TYR A 155 -12.37 -1.27 21.45
C TYR A 155 -12.20 -2.25 22.62
N ILE A 156 -12.31 -3.56 22.38
CA ILE A 156 -12.09 -4.60 23.40
C ILE A 156 -10.63 -4.60 23.86
N TRP A 157 -9.65 -4.48 22.97
CA TRP A 157 -8.24 -4.40 23.31
C TRP A 157 -7.95 -3.23 24.25
N GLU A 158 -8.23 -2.00 23.79
CA GLU A 158 -7.95 -0.76 24.52
C GLU A 158 -8.69 -0.68 25.88
N THR A 159 -9.91 -1.24 25.97
CA THR A 159 -10.73 -1.17 27.19
C THR A 159 -10.64 -2.38 28.13
N ALA A 160 -10.15 -3.54 27.66
CA ALA A 160 -10.17 -4.78 28.44
C ALA A 160 -8.90 -5.64 28.37
N ALA A 161 -8.00 -5.46 27.41
CA ALA A 161 -6.70 -6.13 27.36
C ALA A 161 -5.57 -5.35 28.05
N GLU A 162 -5.77 -4.05 28.30
CA GLU A 162 -4.75 -3.15 28.85
C GLU A 162 -5.13 -2.50 30.20
N ASN A 163 -4.12 -2.02 30.92
CA ASN A 163 -4.27 -1.25 32.17
C ASN A 163 -3.85 0.22 32.05
N GLN A 164 -3.39 0.64 30.87
CA GLN A 164 -3.03 2.02 30.55
C GLN A 164 -4.27 2.79 30.07
N ALA A 165 -4.11 4.09 29.80
CA ALA A 165 -5.16 4.91 29.21
C ALA A 165 -5.45 4.46 27.76
N PRO A 166 -6.72 4.19 27.38
CA PRO A 166 -7.07 3.83 26.00
C PRO A 166 -6.63 4.87 24.98
N SER A 167 -6.10 4.43 23.85
CA SER A 167 -5.48 5.30 22.85
C SER A 167 -6.44 5.66 21.70
N PRO A 168 -6.78 6.95 21.51
CA PRO A 168 -7.54 7.40 20.34
C PRO A 168 -6.81 7.14 19.03
N ASN A 169 -5.47 7.17 19.01
CA ASN A 169 -4.71 6.88 17.80
C ASN A 169 -4.71 5.39 17.48
N ASP A 170 -4.53 4.52 18.47
CA ASP A 170 -4.45 3.08 18.22
C ASP A 170 -5.81 2.43 18.03
N PHE A 171 -6.88 3.03 18.58
CA PHE A 171 -8.24 2.77 18.13
C PHE A 171 -8.41 3.03 16.62
N VAL A 172 -7.87 4.13 16.09
CA VAL A 172 -7.93 4.44 14.64
C VAL A 172 -7.01 3.53 13.82
N ASN A 173 -5.76 3.33 14.26
CA ASN A 173 -4.74 2.54 13.55
C ASN A 173 -5.15 1.07 13.44
N THR A 174 -5.64 0.47 14.54
CA THR A 174 -6.18 -0.89 14.56
C THR A 174 -7.42 -0.98 13.68
N SER A 175 -8.36 -0.03 13.78
CA SER A 175 -9.63 -0.12 13.06
C SER A 175 -9.49 0.09 11.55
N PHE A 176 -9.05 1.27 11.10
CA PHE A 176 -9.05 1.60 9.67
C PHE A 176 -7.89 0.91 8.94
N GLY A 177 -6.68 0.92 9.52
CA GLY A 177 -5.53 0.17 9.02
C GLY A 177 -5.82 -1.33 8.96
N GLY A 178 -6.49 -1.89 9.98
CA GLY A 178 -6.94 -3.26 10.01
C GLY A 178 -7.93 -3.63 8.90
N ILE A 179 -8.90 -2.77 8.58
CA ILE A 179 -9.80 -2.99 7.45
C ILE A 179 -9.04 -3.02 6.12
N VAL A 180 -8.12 -2.07 5.90
CA VAL A 180 -7.34 -1.98 4.65
C VAL A 180 -6.41 -3.18 4.47
N LEU A 181 -5.63 -3.52 5.50
CA LEU A 181 -4.71 -4.67 5.47
C LEU A 181 -5.48 -6.01 5.46
N GLY A 182 -6.60 -6.08 6.18
CA GLY A 182 -7.46 -7.26 6.26
C GLY A 182 -8.07 -7.65 4.92
N GLU A 183 -8.68 -6.70 4.21
CA GLU A 183 -9.28 -6.99 2.90
C GLU A 183 -8.22 -7.22 1.82
N MET A 184 -7.11 -6.48 1.85
CA MET A 184 -5.95 -6.71 1.00
C MET A 184 -5.41 -8.14 1.14
N THR A 185 -5.11 -8.57 2.36
CA THR A 185 -4.57 -9.90 2.64
C THR A 185 -5.59 -11.00 2.39
N TYR A 186 -6.87 -10.80 2.74
CA TYR A 186 -7.94 -11.76 2.46
C TYR A 186 -8.09 -12.02 0.96
N ARG A 187 -8.10 -10.98 0.13
CA ARG A 187 -8.17 -11.11 -1.33
C ARG A 187 -6.91 -11.78 -1.88
N LEU A 188 -5.72 -11.33 -1.50
CA LEU A 188 -4.46 -11.90 -1.98
C LEU A 188 -4.30 -13.38 -1.59
N SER A 189 -4.62 -13.75 -0.34
CA SER A 189 -4.66 -15.11 0.17
C SER A 189 -5.52 -16.03 -0.72
N ASN A 190 -6.78 -15.63 -0.97
CA ASN A 190 -7.69 -16.42 -1.81
C ASN A 190 -7.26 -16.52 -3.29
N ARG A 191 -6.36 -15.65 -3.77
CA ARG A 191 -5.74 -15.76 -5.11
C ARG A 191 -4.59 -16.73 -5.17
N ILE A 192 -3.73 -16.71 -4.17
CA ILE A 192 -2.60 -17.65 -4.03
C ILE A 192 -3.10 -19.09 -3.95
N ILE A 193 -4.15 -19.33 -3.16
CA ILE A 193 -4.70 -20.66 -2.84
C ILE A 193 -5.41 -21.29 -4.07
N ASN A 194 -4.71 -21.97 -4.98
CA ASN A 194 -5.30 -22.51 -6.21
C ASN A 194 -6.17 -23.76 -5.94
N ASN A 195 -7.50 -23.64 -6.07
CA ASN A 195 -8.43 -24.74 -5.78
C ASN A 195 -8.39 -25.88 -6.80
N ARG A 196 -7.90 -25.64 -8.03
CA ARG A 196 -7.75 -26.67 -9.06
C ARG A 196 -6.41 -27.43 -8.96
N ALA A 197 -5.45 -26.93 -8.18
CA ALA A 197 -4.16 -27.58 -8.00
C ALA A 197 -4.30 -28.90 -7.21
N ARG A 198 -3.35 -29.82 -7.43
CA ARG A 198 -3.28 -31.14 -6.78
C ARG A 198 -1.89 -31.37 -6.18
N GLY A 199 -1.77 -32.31 -5.24
CA GLY A 199 -0.51 -32.73 -4.62
C GLY A 199 0.26 -31.59 -3.94
N PHE A 200 1.59 -31.63 -3.99
CA PHE A 200 2.47 -30.64 -3.35
C PHE A 200 2.14 -29.18 -3.73
N LYS A 201 1.84 -28.91 -5.02
CA LYS A 201 1.46 -27.56 -5.50
C LYS A 201 0.21 -27.02 -4.81
N ARG A 202 -0.74 -27.89 -4.43
CA ARG A 202 -1.93 -27.51 -3.64
C ARG A 202 -1.54 -27.11 -2.23
N GLN A 203 -0.73 -27.91 -1.55
CA GLN A 203 -0.30 -27.63 -0.17
C GLN A 203 0.54 -26.34 -0.07
N VAL A 204 1.49 -26.12 -0.98
CA VAL A 204 2.24 -24.86 -1.06
C VAL A 204 1.31 -23.66 -1.24
N SER A 205 0.26 -23.78 -2.08
CA SER A 205 -0.72 -22.70 -2.28
C SER A 205 -1.56 -22.40 -1.02
N GLU A 206 -1.85 -23.40 -0.19
CA GLU A 206 -2.57 -23.23 1.08
C GLU A 206 -1.66 -22.61 2.14
N VAL A 207 -0.41 -23.05 2.26
CA VAL A 207 0.58 -22.50 3.20
C VAL A 207 0.91 -21.04 2.88
N LEU A 208 1.18 -20.69 1.63
CA LEU A 208 1.41 -19.29 1.22
C LEU A 208 0.17 -18.43 1.45
N GLY A 209 -1.03 -18.97 1.21
CA GLY A 209 -2.29 -18.30 1.52
C GLY A 209 -2.55 -18.09 3.01
N PHE A 210 -2.14 -19.05 3.86
CA PHE A 210 -2.18 -18.94 5.33
C PHE A 210 -1.21 -17.86 5.81
N VAL A 211 0.03 -17.83 5.32
CA VAL A 211 1.03 -16.82 5.69
C VAL A 211 0.56 -15.40 5.34
N VAL A 212 -0.12 -15.23 4.19
CA VAL A 212 -0.68 -13.94 3.79
C VAL A 212 -1.92 -13.54 4.62
N ASN A 213 -2.84 -14.47 4.92
CA ASN A 213 -3.98 -14.19 5.81
C ASN A 213 -4.25 -15.41 6.72
N PRO A 214 -3.71 -15.40 7.96
CA PRO A 214 -3.85 -16.52 8.90
C PRO A 214 -5.29 -16.89 9.23
N MET A 215 -6.20 -15.90 9.35
CA MET A 215 -7.61 -16.16 9.69
C MET A 215 -8.38 -16.86 8.56
N ASN A 216 -8.04 -16.57 7.29
CA ASN A 216 -8.53 -17.31 6.14
C ASN A 216 -7.94 -18.73 6.12
N GLY A 217 -6.65 -18.88 6.35
CA GLY A 217 -5.98 -20.18 6.44
C GLY A 217 -6.58 -21.09 7.54
N LEU A 218 -6.71 -20.57 8.76
CA LEU A 218 -7.35 -21.25 9.89
C LEU A 218 -8.83 -21.53 9.63
N SER A 219 -9.56 -20.58 9.02
CA SER A 219 -10.94 -20.80 8.62
C SER A 219 -11.08 -21.95 7.63
N ARG A 220 -10.16 -22.07 6.67
CA ARG A 220 -10.12 -23.15 5.68
C ARG A 220 -9.73 -24.49 6.30
N LEU A 221 -8.84 -24.50 7.29
CA LEU A 221 -8.49 -25.70 8.04
C LEU A 221 -9.71 -26.25 8.81
N LEU A 222 -10.36 -25.41 9.64
CA LEU A 222 -11.52 -25.82 10.43
C LEU A 222 -12.77 -26.13 9.58
N ASP A 223 -12.91 -25.51 8.41
CA ASP A 223 -13.97 -25.87 7.44
C ASP A 223 -13.67 -27.16 6.66
N GLY A 224 -12.52 -27.79 6.88
CA GLY A 224 -12.03 -28.92 6.08
C GLY A 224 -11.76 -28.56 4.61
N ARG A 225 -11.73 -27.26 4.24
CA ARG A 225 -11.46 -26.75 2.88
C ARG A 225 -9.99 -26.86 2.50
N TRP A 226 -9.09 -26.96 3.49
CA TRP A 226 -7.65 -27.11 3.28
C TRP A 226 -7.33 -28.34 2.41
N GLY A 227 -6.52 -28.16 1.37
CA GLY A 227 -6.07 -29.23 0.48
C GLY A 227 -7.12 -29.75 -0.50
N ARG A 228 -8.43 -29.62 -0.20
CA ARG A 228 -9.52 -30.09 -1.07
C ARG A 228 -9.44 -29.45 -2.46
N VAL A 229 -9.65 -30.26 -3.49
CA VAL A 229 -9.74 -29.80 -4.89
C VAL A 229 -11.17 -29.37 -5.17
N ALA A 230 -11.35 -28.19 -5.78
CA ALA A 230 -12.66 -27.65 -6.09
C ALA A 230 -12.62 -26.73 -7.33
N ALA A 231 -13.80 -26.42 -7.88
CA ALA A 231 -13.93 -25.34 -8.84
C ALA A 231 -13.52 -23.98 -8.24
N ASN A 232 -13.08 -23.06 -9.07
CA ASN A 232 -12.94 -21.66 -8.70
C ASN A 232 -14.29 -20.93 -8.85
N PRO A 233 -14.59 -19.93 -8.01
CA PRO A 233 -15.64 -18.95 -8.28
C PRO A 233 -15.45 -18.27 -9.65
N VAL A 234 -16.55 -17.86 -10.31
CA VAL A 234 -16.46 -17.08 -11.55
C VAL A 234 -15.80 -15.72 -11.30
N SER A 235 -16.07 -15.09 -10.14
CA SER A 235 -15.39 -13.86 -9.68
C SER A 235 -13.91 -14.07 -9.36
N ARG A 236 -13.46 -15.32 -9.23
CA ARG A 236 -12.04 -15.62 -9.20
C ARG A 236 -11.49 -15.70 -10.63
N ASP A 237 -12.04 -16.55 -11.48
CA ASP A 237 -11.46 -16.80 -12.81
C ASP A 237 -11.50 -15.57 -13.76
N SER A 238 -12.23 -14.49 -13.42
CA SER A 238 -12.30 -13.25 -14.21
C SER A 238 -11.31 -12.15 -13.80
N THR A 239 -10.85 -12.08 -12.54
CA THR A 239 -10.04 -10.93 -12.08
C THR A 239 -8.57 -11.07 -12.44
N LYS A 240 -8.09 -10.14 -13.25
CA LYS A 240 -6.71 -9.95 -13.67
C LYS A 240 -5.80 -9.61 -12.48
N ILE A 241 -4.58 -10.12 -12.47
CA ILE A 241 -3.55 -9.73 -11.48
C ILE A 241 -2.24 -9.51 -12.22
N SER A 242 -1.50 -8.45 -11.89
CA SER A 242 -0.10 -8.30 -12.27
C SER A 242 0.79 -8.11 -11.04
N ALA A 243 2.06 -8.52 -11.18
CA ALA A 243 3.10 -8.25 -10.22
C ALA A 243 4.37 -7.78 -10.94
N GLU A 244 5.01 -6.75 -10.38
CA GLU A 244 6.32 -6.25 -10.80
C GLU A 244 7.29 -6.43 -9.64
N PHE A 245 8.42 -7.07 -9.91
CA PHE A 245 9.50 -7.32 -8.98
C PHE A 245 10.77 -6.63 -9.48
N ASP A 246 11.17 -5.52 -8.85
CA ASP A 246 12.46 -4.88 -9.12
C ASP A 246 13.52 -5.40 -8.14
N ALA A 247 14.72 -5.68 -8.65
CA ALA A 247 15.92 -5.88 -7.84
C ALA A 247 17.04 -4.99 -8.37
N GLY A 248 17.73 -4.27 -7.50
CA GLY A 248 18.68 -3.25 -7.95
C GLY A 248 19.44 -2.50 -6.86
N LEU A 249 20.00 -1.36 -7.27
CA LEU A 249 20.78 -0.45 -6.43
C LEU A 249 19.99 0.83 -6.18
N ARG A 250 20.11 1.36 -4.96
CA ARG A 250 19.46 2.59 -4.49
C ARG A 250 20.49 3.44 -3.74
N ARG A 251 20.66 4.70 -4.15
CA ARG A 251 21.41 5.73 -3.42
C ARG A 251 20.40 6.71 -2.80
N ILE A 252 20.57 7.05 -1.52
CA ILE A 252 19.79 8.09 -0.83
C ILE A 252 20.77 9.18 -0.34
N GLU A 253 20.41 10.45 -0.49
CA GLU A 253 21.22 11.60 -0.09
C GLU A 253 20.45 12.46 0.91
N GLY A 254 21.15 13.14 1.84
CA GLY A 254 20.56 14.14 2.73
C GLY A 254 21.11 14.09 4.16
N SER A 255 21.03 12.94 4.85
CA SER A 255 21.52 12.81 6.25
C SER A 255 22.94 12.22 6.39
N ASN A 256 23.35 11.28 5.53
CA ASN A 256 24.62 10.56 5.68
C ASN A 256 25.20 10.11 4.33
N ASN A 257 25.99 10.99 3.67
CA ASN A 257 26.86 10.74 2.51
C ASN A 257 26.52 9.55 1.57
N GLY A 258 25.36 9.60 0.91
CA GLY A 258 25.14 9.02 -0.42
C GLY A 258 25.42 7.53 -0.62
N LYS A 259 25.45 6.71 0.44
CA LYS A 259 25.90 5.31 0.34
C LYS A 259 24.94 4.49 -0.56
N PRO A 260 25.46 3.78 -1.58
CA PRO A 260 24.64 2.86 -2.37
C PRO A 260 24.30 1.61 -1.54
N GLY A 261 23.01 1.28 -1.47
CA GLY A 261 22.50 0.03 -0.93
C GLY A 261 21.80 -0.80 -2.01
N TRP A 262 21.61 -2.09 -1.75
CA TRP A 262 20.68 -2.90 -2.55
C TRP A 262 19.24 -2.65 -2.10
N TYR A 263 18.30 -2.74 -3.03
CA TYR A 263 16.87 -2.73 -2.74
C TYR A 263 16.13 -3.77 -3.59
N GLY A 264 14.99 -4.21 -3.08
CA GLY A 264 13.99 -4.98 -3.79
C GLY A 264 12.62 -4.31 -3.66
N HIS A 265 11.89 -4.22 -4.76
CA HIS A 265 10.54 -3.64 -4.83
C HIS A 265 9.59 -4.74 -5.29
N ALA A 266 8.45 -4.89 -4.63
CA ALA A 266 7.35 -5.70 -5.14
C ALA A 266 6.09 -4.84 -5.21
N LYS A 267 5.59 -4.64 -6.43
CA LYS A 267 4.32 -3.97 -6.74
C LYS A 267 3.31 -5.02 -7.18
N PHE A 268 2.10 -5.00 -6.64
CA PHE A 268 1.02 -5.90 -7.05
C PHE A 268 -0.21 -5.08 -7.42
N LEU A 269 -0.80 -5.36 -8.58
CA LEU A 269 -2.11 -4.85 -8.98
C LEU A 269 -3.12 -6.00 -8.97
N TYR A 270 -4.12 -5.89 -8.11
CA TYR A 270 -5.30 -6.75 -8.10
C TYR A 270 -6.41 -6.06 -8.88
N GLY A 271 -7.03 -6.75 -9.83
CA GLY A 271 -8.12 -6.23 -10.65
C GLY A 271 -7.70 -5.07 -11.54
N ASN A 272 -8.68 -4.26 -11.96
CA ASN A 272 -8.47 -3.13 -12.85
C ASN A 272 -9.44 -2.01 -12.46
N SER A 273 -8.96 -0.76 -12.35
CA SER A 273 -9.76 0.40 -11.91
C SER A 273 -10.95 0.72 -12.84
N TYR A 274 -10.96 0.15 -14.05
CA TYR A 274 -12.01 0.30 -15.06
C TYR A 274 -13.05 -0.83 -15.09
N GLU A 275 -12.91 -1.85 -14.23
CA GLU A 275 -13.77 -3.04 -14.16
C GLU A 275 -14.24 -3.28 -12.71
N ASN A 276 -15.47 -3.77 -12.53
CA ASN A 276 -16.07 -4.10 -11.22
C ASN A 276 -15.99 -2.99 -10.14
N TYR A 277 -15.80 -1.73 -10.56
CA TYR A 277 -15.51 -0.57 -9.69
C TYR A 277 -16.56 -0.24 -8.62
N LYS A 278 -17.73 -0.88 -8.63
CA LYS A 278 -18.75 -0.77 -7.56
C LYS A 278 -18.44 -1.63 -6.32
N GLU A 279 -17.67 -2.71 -6.48
CA GLU A 279 -17.30 -3.60 -5.37
C GLU A 279 -16.12 -3.01 -4.59
N PRO A 280 -16.14 -3.00 -3.24
CA PRO A 280 -14.97 -2.69 -2.42
C PRO A 280 -13.80 -3.63 -2.74
N PHE A 281 -12.60 -3.07 -2.83
CA PHE A 281 -11.34 -3.77 -3.12
C PHE A 281 -11.41 -4.67 -4.37
N SER A 282 -12.29 -4.35 -5.32
CA SER A 282 -12.24 -4.83 -6.71
C SER A 282 -10.92 -4.50 -7.38
N ASN A 283 -10.37 -3.31 -7.06
CA ASN A 283 -9.07 -2.87 -7.47
C ASN A 283 -8.20 -2.54 -6.25
N ILE A 284 -7.05 -3.19 -6.13
CA ILE A 284 -6.06 -2.98 -5.07
C ILE A 284 -4.71 -2.73 -5.73
N TYR A 285 -3.95 -1.78 -5.21
CA TYR A 285 -2.54 -1.61 -5.54
C TYR A 285 -1.72 -1.70 -4.26
N ILE A 286 -0.75 -2.62 -4.24
CA ILE A 286 0.13 -2.90 -3.10
C ILE A 286 1.56 -2.61 -3.54
N ASN A 287 2.32 -1.88 -2.73
CA ASN A 287 3.67 -1.44 -3.04
C ASN A 287 4.57 -1.63 -1.82
N THR A 288 5.44 -2.61 -1.90
CA THR A 288 6.33 -3.02 -0.80
C THR A 288 7.79 -2.87 -1.20
N GLU A 289 8.60 -2.32 -0.29
CA GLU A 289 10.03 -2.13 -0.51
C GLU A 289 10.84 -2.76 0.62
N PHE A 290 11.89 -3.47 0.23
CA PHE A 290 12.83 -4.19 1.09
C PHE A 290 14.24 -3.73 0.72
N GLY A 291 15.16 -3.67 1.67
CA GLY A 291 16.53 -3.21 1.39
C GLY A 291 17.32 -3.03 2.66
N LYS A 292 18.65 -3.11 2.58
CA LYS A 292 19.51 -2.94 3.77
C LYS A 292 19.67 -1.47 4.13
N ASP A 293 18.74 -0.98 4.94
CA ASP A 293 18.96 0.13 5.88
C ASP A 293 19.00 -0.45 7.30
N ASP A 294 19.88 0.07 8.16
CA ASP A 294 20.16 -0.56 9.47
C ASP A 294 19.02 -0.43 10.52
N SER A 295 17.80 0.00 10.13
CA SER A 295 16.66 0.26 11.03
C SER A 295 15.42 -0.62 10.79
N SER A 296 15.26 -1.28 9.64
CA SER A 296 14.12 -2.17 9.36
C SER A 296 14.40 -3.18 8.24
N LYS A 297 13.56 -4.22 8.12
CA LYS A 297 13.58 -5.17 6.98
C LYS A 297 12.56 -4.83 5.88
N VAL A 298 11.60 -3.95 6.16
CA VAL A 298 10.50 -3.57 5.25
C VAL A 298 10.37 -2.05 5.31
N ASN A 299 10.93 -1.38 4.29
CA ASN A 299 11.14 0.06 4.27
C ASN A 299 9.89 0.84 3.87
N ILE A 300 9.02 0.26 3.04
CA ILE A 300 7.75 0.85 2.59
C ILE A 300 6.68 -0.24 2.49
N ILE A 301 5.46 0.07 2.92
CA ILE A 301 4.22 -0.62 2.60
C ILE A 301 3.18 0.45 2.25
N SER A 302 2.86 0.63 0.96
CA SER A 302 1.76 1.48 0.49
C SER A 302 0.65 0.63 -0.10
N VAL A 303 -0.57 0.82 0.38
CA VAL A 303 -1.78 0.09 -0.02
C VAL A 303 -2.85 1.10 -0.44
N TYR A 304 -3.37 0.91 -1.64
CA TYR A 304 -4.58 1.54 -2.17
C TYR A 304 -5.62 0.44 -2.37
N GLY A 305 -6.86 0.64 -1.91
CA GLY A 305 -8.00 -0.22 -2.22
C GLY A 305 -9.21 0.61 -2.63
N SER A 306 -9.88 0.24 -3.71
CA SER A 306 -11.18 0.83 -4.07
C SER A 306 -12.21 0.60 -2.95
N LEU A 307 -13.13 1.54 -2.76
CA LEU A 307 -14.33 1.37 -1.94
C LEU A 307 -15.58 1.32 -2.81
N ILE A 308 -15.67 2.28 -3.73
CA ILE A 308 -16.75 2.43 -4.72
C ILE A 308 -16.28 3.37 -5.83
N GLY A 309 -16.84 3.26 -7.03
CA GLY A 309 -16.47 4.07 -8.18
C GLY A 309 -17.60 4.24 -9.19
N TRP A 310 -17.38 5.19 -10.09
CA TRP A 310 -18.36 5.70 -11.05
C TRP A 310 -17.69 5.94 -12.40
N LYS A 311 -18.29 5.44 -13.47
CA LYS A 311 -17.89 5.80 -14.84
C LYS A 311 -18.26 7.25 -15.10
N ILE A 312 -17.27 8.09 -15.38
CA ILE A 312 -17.46 9.53 -15.65
C ILE A 312 -17.63 9.77 -17.14
N GLY A 313 -16.80 9.13 -17.97
CA GLY A 313 -16.83 9.29 -19.43
C GLY A 313 -16.12 8.16 -20.16
N SER A 314 -16.47 7.95 -21.43
CA SER A 314 -15.74 7.04 -22.33
C SER A 314 -16.08 7.27 -23.79
N ASN A 315 -15.09 7.22 -24.67
CA ASN A 315 -15.27 7.01 -26.10
C ASN A 315 -14.17 6.06 -26.63
N ASN A 316 -13.96 6.01 -27.96
CA ASN A 316 -12.94 5.14 -28.56
C ASN A 316 -11.49 5.53 -28.17
N HIS A 317 -11.26 6.79 -27.78
CA HIS A 317 -9.94 7.35 -27.50
C HIS A 317 -9.66 7.58 -26.01
N TYR A 318 -10.67 7.70 -25.15
CA TYR A 318 -10.46 7.82 -23.70
C TYR A 318 -11.48 7.02 -22.87
N GLN A 319 -11.08 6.66 -21.65
CA GLN A 319 -11.94 6.06 -20.64
C GLN A 319 -11.63 6.70 -19.28
N GLN A 320 -12.67 7.13 -18.56
CA GLN A 320 -12.55 7.89 -17.31
C GLN A 320 -13.47 7.35 -16.21
N VAL A 321 -12.90 7.10 -15.03
CA VAL A 321 -13.60 6.57 -13.85
C VAL A 321 -13.15 7.34 -12.60
N GLY A 322 -14.11 7.78 -11.79
CA GLY A 322 -13.88 8.29 -10.44
C GLY A 322 -13.97 7.14 -9.44
N VAL A 323 -13.04 7.04 -8.50
CA VAL A 323 -13.00 5.97 -7.48
C VAL A 323 -12.71 6.57 -6.12
N LEU A 324 -13.61 6.34 -5.16
CA LEU A 324 -13.33 6.53 -3.75
C LEU A 324 -12.46 5.36 -3.26
N SER A 325 -11.33 5.64 -2.62
CA SER A 325 -10.39 4.64 -2.13
C SER A 325 -10.10 4.79 -0.64
N ALA A 326 -9.82 3.68 0.03
CA ALA A 326 -9.12 3.63 1.30
C ALA A 326 -7.63 3.44 1.03
N ASN A 327 -6.78 4.16 1.77
CA ASN A 327 -5.35 4.19 1.56
C ASN A 327 -4.64 4.07 2.91
N TYR A 328 -3.59 3.26 2.94
CA TYR A 328 -2.67 3.08 4.06
C TYR A 328 -1.25 3.17 3.51
N ASP A 329 -0.48 4.16 3.95
CA ASP A 329 0.94 4.29 3.63
C ASP A 329 1.74 4.12 4.93
N TYR A 330 2.74 3.25 4.95
CA TYR A 330 3.71 3.07 6.04
C TYR A 330 5.13 3.08 5.46
N ILE A 331 6.02 3.85 6.07
CA ILE A 331 7.41 4.05 5.66
C ILE A 331 8.28 4.02 6.91
N ARG A 332 9.35 3.22 6.90
CA ARG A 332 10.34 3.18 8.00
C ARG A 332 11.71 2.74 7.47
N ASN A 333 12.45 3.70 6.92
CA ASN A 333 13.83 3.54 6.48
C ASN A 333 14.80 4.31 7.41
N ARG A 334 16.10 4.39 7.07
CA ARG A 334 17.09 5.08 7.93
C ARG A 334 17.01 6.61 7.89
N SER A 335 16.61 7.19 6.76
CA SER A 335 16.57 8.65 6.56
C SER A 335 15.20 9.25 6.83
N PHE A 336 14.13 8.46 6.69
CA PHE A 336 12.76 8.92 6.85
C PHE A 336 11.82 7.80 7.30
N PHE A 337 10.80 8.18 8.07
CA PHE A 337 9.68 7.33 8.43
C PHE A 337 8.39 8.17 8.38
N TYR A 338 7.25 7.55 8.11
CA TYR A 338 5.94 8.21 8.03
C TYR A 338 4.87 7.14 7.96
N SER A 339 3.72 7.40 8.55
CA SER A 339 2.54 6.57 8.32
C SER A 339 1.31 7.44 8.16
N GLY A 340 0.36 7.03 7.32
CA GLY A 340 -0.84 7.80 7.04
C GLY A 340 -1.98 6.98 6.49
N GLN A 341 -3.16 7.18 7.09
CA GLN A 341 -4.42 6.59 6.70
C GLN A 341 -5.31 7.67 6.08
N SER A 342 -5.84 7.41 4.89
CA SER A 342 -6.60 8.42 4.15
C SER A 342 -7.68 7.83 3.25
N VAL A 343 -8.79 8.56 3.10
CA VAL A 343 -9.82 8.28 2.11
C VAL A 343 -9.70 9.33 1.00
N LYS A 344 -9.62 8.89 -0.25
CA LYS A 344 -9.40 9.79 -1.40
C LYS A 344 -10.40 9.52 -2.51
N PHE A 345 -10.94 10.56 -3.13
CA PHE A 345 -11.57 10.45 -4.43
C PHE A 345 -10.50 10.59 -5.51
N ASN A 346 -10.45 9.66 -6.46
CA ASN A 346 -9.41 9.57 -7.49
C ASN A 346 -10.05 9.52 -8.87
N LEU A 347 -9.68 10.44 -9.76
CA LEU A 347 -10.12 10.49 -11.14
C LEU A 347 -9.05 9.83 -12.04
N PHE A 348 -9.29 8.59 -12.46
CA PHE A 348 -8.43 7.85 -13.38
C PHE A 348 -8.88 8.09 -14.82
N THR A 349 -7.95 8.46 -15.71
CA THR A 349 -8.21 8.61 -17.14
C THR A 349 -7.15 7.86 -17.97
N ASN A 350 -7.60 7.08 -18.95
CA ASN A 350 -6.75 6.31 -19.86
C ASN A 350 -7.07 6.74 -21.30
N PHE A 351 -6.07 7.24 -22.03
CA PHE A 351 -6.14 7.75 -23.39
C PHE A 351 -5.38 6.83 -24.37
N ASN A 352 -6.08 6.27 -25.35
CA ASN A 352 -5.51 5.58 -26.50
C ASN A 352 -5.25 6.59 -27.62
N LEU A 353 -4.08 7.24 -27.60
CA LEU A 353 -3.69 8.22 -28.64
C LEU A 353 -3.37 7.53 -29.97
N SER A 354 -2.80 6.32 -29.93
CA SER A 354 -2.65 5.45 -31.09
C SER A 354 -2.50 3.98 -30.67
N SER A 355 -2.44 3.05 -31.61
CA SER A 355 -2.12 1.64 -31.36
C SER A 355 -0.73 1.40 -30.74
N LYS A 356 0.12 2.42 -30.66
CA LYS A 356 1.45 2.38 -30.03
C LYS A 356 1.64 3.39 -28.90
N VAL A 357 0.67 4.28 -28.63
CA VAL A 357 0.82 5.33 -27.61
C VAL A 357 -0.43 5.38 -26.75
N LYS A 358 -0.23 5.04 -25.47
CA LYS A 358 -1.25 5.11 -24.41
C LYS A 358 -0.80 6.12 -23.37
N VAL A 359 -1.65 7.04 -22.96
CA VAL A 359 -1.38 7.93 -21.82
C VAL A 359 -2.37 7.61 -20.71
N ASN A 360 -1.89 7.39 -19.50
CA ASN A 360 -2.72 7.20 -18.32
C ASN A 360 -2.46 8.38 -17.37
N THR A 361 -3.52 8.87 -16.72
CA THR A 361 -3.42 9.88 -15.67
C THR A 361 -4.30 9.51 -14.48
N SER A 362 -3.90 9.95 -13.30
CA SER A 362 -4.75 9.93 -12.10
C SER A 362 -4.61 11.22 -11.33
N VAL A 363 -5.71 11.76 -10.80
CA VAL A 363 -5.68 12.87 -9.83
C VAL A 363 -6.51 12.48 -8.63
N GLY A 364 -5.92 12.50 -7.43
CA GLY A 364 -6.57 12.12 -6.19
C GLY A 364 -6.61 13.26 -5.18
N VAL A 365 -7.67 13.32 -4.36
CA VAL A 365 -7.80 14.26 -3.25
C VAL A 365 -8.71 13.70 -2.15
N GLY A 366 -8.40 13.94 -0.88
CA GLY A 366 -9.28 13.61 0.24
C GLY A 366 -8.61 13.65 1.61
N PRO A 367 -9.40 13.47 2.69
CA PRO A 367 -8.91 13.61 4.06
C PRO A 367 -7.88 12.54 4.46
N ILE A 368 -6.88 13.00 5.21
CA ILE A 368 -6.04 12.17 6.06
C ILE A 368 -6.79 11.98 7.38
N ILE A 369 -7.20 10.74 7.67
CA ILE A 369 -7.89 10.39 8.92
C ILE A 369 -6.94 10.62 10.08
N LEU A 370 -5.79 9.95 10.02
CA LEU A 370 -4.69 10.07 10.97
C LEU A 370 -3.38 9.73 10.28
N ALA A 371 -2.31 10.42 10.65
CA ALA A 371 -0.95 10.15 10.21
C ALA A 371 0.05 10.44 11.32
N ALA A 372 1.13 9.67 11.35
CA ALA A 372 2.31 9.90 12.18
C ALA A 372 3.42 10.55 11.33
N VAL A 373 3.78 11.78 11.67
CA VAL A 373 4.76 12.61 10.96
C VAL A 373 5.99 12.81 11.84
N PRO A 374 7.23 12.59 11.36
CA PRO A 374 8.43 12.77 12.17
C PRO A 374 8.56 14.17 12.76
N ASP A 375 8.98 14.22 14.02
CA ASP A 375 9.29 15.43 14.76
C ASP A 375 10.67 15.27 15.43
N PRO A 376 11.65 16.17 15.17
CA PRO A 376 12.91 16.18 15.92
C PRO A 376 12.74 16.62 17.38
N TYR A 377 11.67 17.34 17.73
CA TYR A 377 11.34 17.80 19.07
C TYR A 377 10.50 16.75 19.78
N PHE A 378 11.09 16.01 20.72
CA PHE A 378 10.42 14.87 21.36
C PHE A 378 9.20 15.31 22.19
N TYR A 379 8.02 14.77 21.86
CA TYR A 379 6.77 15.02 22.58
C TYR A 379 6.34 13.76 23.34
N LYS A 380 6.20 13.86 24.68
CA LYS A 380 5.89 12.73 25.59
C LYS A 380 6.83 11.50 25.45
N GLY A 381 7.99 11.63 24.79
CA GLY A 381 8.91 10.53 24.47
C GLY A 381 8.83 10.00 23.03
N ARG A 382 7.81 10.39 22.24
CA ARG A 382 7.76 10.14 20.80
C ARG A 382 8.60 11.14 20.01
N ASN A 383 9.16 10.69 18.90
CA ASN A 383 9.78 11.50 17.85
C ASN A 383 8.85 11.70 16.64
N TYR A 384 7.53 11.77 16.88
CA TYR A 384 6.53 12.03 15.87
C TYR A 384 5.24 12.61 16.45
N ASP A 385 4.67 13.53 15.69
CA ASP A 385 3.35 14.13 15.89
C ASP A 385 2.27 13.26 15.23
N TYR A 386 1.10 13.20 15.86
CA TYR A 386 -0.12 12.73 15.23
C TYR A 386 -0.84 13.90 14.55
N GLY A 387 -1.09 13.79 13.24
CA GLY A 387 -1.70 14.84 12.44
C GLY A 387 -2.88 14.36 11.59
N SER A 388 -3.76 15.29 11.24
CA SER A 388 -4.87 15.12 10.29
C SER A 388 -4.91 16.31 9.32
N GLY A 389 -5.57 16.16 8.18
CA GLY A 389 -5.63 17.20 7.16
C GLY A 389 -6.01 16.67 5.78
N LEU A 390 -5.36 17.19 4.72
CA LEU A 390 -5.72 16.93 3.33
C LEU A 390 -4.56 16.26 2.59
N SER A 391 -4.81 15.11 1.95
CA SER A 391 -3.89 14.52 0.99
C SER A 391 -4.40 14.72 -0.44
N TYR A 392 -3.46 14.85 -1.36
CA TYR A 392 -3.69 14.93 -2.80
C TYR A 392 -2.63 14.13 -3.56
N SER A 393 -2.92 13.79 -4.80
CA SER A 393 -2.03 13.04 -5.70
C SER A 393 -2.30 13.39 -7.17
N GLY A 394 -1.27 13.25 -8.01
CA GLY A 394 -1.34 13.48 -9.44
C GLY A 394 -0.31 12.61 -10.15
N THR A 395 -0.73 11.71 -11.02
CA THR A 395 0.18 10.82 -11.77
C THR A 395 -0.06 10.98 -13.26
N GLY A 396 1.01 11.02 -14.05
CA GLY A 396 0.96 10.94 -15.51
C GLY A 396 1.94 9.89 -16.01
N GLY A 397 1.47 8.96 -16.84
CA GLY A 397 2.29 7.90 -17.41
C GLY A 397 2.01 7.65 -18.89
N ILE A 398 3.03 7.29 -19.66
CA ILE A 398 2.95 7.11 -21.12
C ILE A 398 3.66 5.82 -21.58
N SER A 399 2.96 5.06 -22.42
CA SER A 399 3.46 3.90 -23.17
C SER A 399 3.97 4.32 -24.54
N PHE A 400 5.10 3.77 -24.95
CA PHE A 400 5.48 3.66 -26.36
C PHE A 400 5.70 2.20 -26.75
N ALA A 401 4.84 1.72 -27.65
CA ALA A 401 4.77 0.37 -28.19
C ALA A 401 4.75 -0.75 -27.13
N ASP A 402 4.24 -0.46 -25.92
CA ASP A 402 4.30 -1.32 -24.73
C ASP A 402 5.72 -1.87 -24.43
N LYS A 403 6.74 -1.07 -24.77
CA LYS A 403 8.16 -1.36 -24.54
C LYS A 403 8.90 -0.28 -23.77
N LEU A 404 8.61 1.00 -24.02
CA LEU A 404 9.16 2.12 -23.27
C LEU A 404 8.04 2.72 -22.42
N PHE A 405 8.30 2.85 -21.13
CA PHE A 405 7.35 3.28 -20.11
C PHE A 405 7.96 4.49 -19.41
N MET A 406 7.22 5.58 -19.30
CA MET A 406 7.63 6.76 -18.53
C MET A 406 6.48 7.21 -17.65
N THR A 407 6.72 7.37 -16.35
CA THR A 407 5.73 7.79 -15.36
C THR A 407 6.29 8.89 -14.47
N VAL A 408 5.48 9.89 -14.15
CA VAL A 408 5.76 10.90 -13.11
C VAL A 408 4.64 10.85 -12.08
N ASN A 409 5.01 10.65 -10.82
CA ASN A 409 4.11 10.57 -9.68
C ASN A 409 4.26 11.84 -8.84
N TYR A 410 3.17 12.49 -8.46
CA TYR A 410 3.11 13.52 -7.42
C TYR A 410 2.08 13.13 -6.35
N ARG A 411 2.35 13.54 -5.12
CA ARG A 411 1.47 13.48 -3.95
C ARG A 411 1.87 14.57 -2.98
N GLY A 412 0.98 14.83 -2.04
CA GLY A 412 1.34 15.44 -0.78
C GLY A 412 0.29 15.25 0.28
N GLY A 413 0.60 15.81 1.44
CA GLY A 413 -0.27 15.95 2.59
C GLY A 413 0.01 17.30 3.23
N TRP A 414 -1.02 18.11 3.42
CA TRP A 414 -0.99 19.17 4.42
C TRP A 414 -1.64 18.62 5.69
N LEU A 415 -0.93 18.71 6.80
CA LEU A 415 -1.36 18.20 8.10
C LEU A 415 -1.28 19.32 9.15
N LYS A 416 -2.20 19.26 10.11
CA LYS A 416 -2.15 19.99 11.37
C LYS A 416 -1.99 18.96 12.49
N THR A 417 -1.14 19.23 13.48
CA THR A 417 -1.03 18.37 14.66
C THR A 417 -2.34 18.31 15.44
N VAL A 418 -2.71 17.10 15.86
CA VAL A 418 -3.86 16.74 16.70
C VAL A 418 -3.38 16.46 18.13
N ASP A 419 -2.31 15.66 18.26
CA ASP A 419 -1.54 15.47 19.51
C ASP A 419 -0.05 15.37 19.15
N GLY A 420 0.79 16.11 19.89
CA GLY A 420 2.15 16.42 19.48
C GLY A 420 2.52 17.88 19.75
N ASN A 421 3.60 18.36 19.13
CA ASN A 421 3.97 19.77 19.14
C ASN A 421 2.99 20.60 18.30
N SER A 422 2.78 21.88 18.63
CA SER A 422 1.84 22.72 17.88
C SER A 422 2.45 23.11 16.52
N SER A 423 2.17 22.30 15.49
CA SER A 423 2.76 22.44 14.16
C SER A 423 1.77 22.32 12.99
N HIS A 424 2.23 22.77 11.81
CA HIS A 424 1.63 22.52 10.51
C HIS A 424 2.68 21.89 9.59
N SER A 425 2.47 20.64 9.19
CA SER A 425 3.40 19.89 8.34
C SER A 425 2.92 19.82 6.89
N PHE A 426 3.80 20.18 5.96
CA PHE A 426 3.62 19.99 4.52
C PHE A 426 4.58 18.92 4.02
N LEU A 427 4.05 17.74 3.74
CA LEU A 427 4.76 16.61 3.15
C LEU A 427 4.45 16.58 1.65
N HIS A 428 5.44 16.53 0.76
CA HIS A 428 5.16 16.42 -0.67
C HIS A 428 6.19 15.59 -1.44
N THR A 429 5.78 15.16 -2.62
CA THR A 429 6.41 14.03 -3.30
C THR A 429 6.55 14.23 -4.80
N VAL A 430 7.70 13.89 -5.39
CA VAL A 430 7.72 13.36 -6.77
C VAL A 430 8.61 12.11 -6.85
N SER A 431 8.25 11.16 -7.72
CA SER A 431 9.23 10.27 -8.34
C SER A 431 8.96 10.17 -9.84
N GLY A 432 10.03 10.12 -10.63
CA GLY A 432 9.96 9.71 -12.03
C GLY A 432 10.32 8.24 -12.15
N GLU A 433 9.69 7.50 -13.07
CA GLU A 433 10.11 6.16 -13.46
C GLU A 433 10.28 6.11 -14.98
N LEU A 434 11.44 5.65 -15.43
CA LEU A 434 11.75 5.30 -16.82
C LEU A 434 12.04 3.80 -16.86
N SER A 435 11.30 3.02 -17.65
CA SER A 435 11.67 1.61 -17.89
C SER A 435 11.58 1.19 -19.35
N TYR A 436 12.48 0.28 -19.74
CA TYR A 436 12.57 -0.26 -21.09
C TYR A 436 12.54 -1.80 -21.07
N MET A 437 11.46 -2.37 -21.60
CA MET A 437 11.25 -3.80 -21.75
C MET A 437 12.03 -4.34 -22.96
N PHE A 438 13.22 -4.89 -22.70
CA PHE A 438 14.11 -5.45 -23.71
C PHE A 438 13.69 -6.87 -24.11
N VAL A 439 13.16 -7.66 -23.16
CA VAL A 439 12.57 -9.00 -23.36
C VAL A 439 11.19 -9.01 -22.70
N LYS A 440 10.23 -9.82 -23.19
CA LYS A 440 8.87 -9.86 -22.63
C LYS A 440 8.90 -10.15 -21.12
N GLY A 441 8.42 -9.21 -20.31
CA GLY A 441 8.40 -9.32 -18.85
C GLY A 441 9.75 -9.01 -18.17
N LEU A 442 10.76 -8.53 -18.89
CA LEU A 442 12.05 -8.09 -18.35
C LEU A 442 12.38 -6.67 -18.81
N SER A 443 12.52 -5.75 -17.86
CA SER A 443 12.86 -4.35 -18.10
C SER A 443 14.11 -3.93 -17.34
N ILE A 444 14.86 -2.98 -17.92
CA ILE A 444 15.78 -2.13 -17.15
C ILE A 444 14.98 -0.89 -16.70
N CYS A 445 15.09 -0.51 -15.43
CA CYS A 445 14.40 0.64 -14.87
C CYS A 445 15.38 1.63 -14.22
N ALA A 446 15.03 2.91 -14.28
CA ALA A 446 15.59 3.97 -13.45
C ALA A 446 14.44 4.75 -12.80
N GLU A 447 14.46 4.87 -11.47
CA GLU A 447 13.49 5.66 -10.71
C GLU A 447 14.24 6.80 -9.97
N PRO A 448 14.44 7.98 -10.61
CA PRO A 448 14.89 9.17 -9.93
C PRO A 448 13.85 9.67 -8.92
N GLY A 449 14.34 9.95 -7.72
CA GLY A 449 13.60 10.48 -6.58
C GLY A 449 14.46 11.42 -5.73
N TYR A 450 13.82 11.92 -4.69
CA TYR A 450 13.63 13.36 -4.54
C TYR A 450 12.62 13.46 -3.36
N PHE A 451 12.86 13.60 -1.98
CA PHE A 451 12.09 13.94 -0.61
C PHE A 451 11.84 15.39 -0.02
N VAL A 452 10.63 15.72 0.49
CA VAL A 452 10.40 16.94 1.32
C VAL A 452 9.38 16.74 2.45
N LEU A 453 9.79 17.14 3.66
CA LEU A 453 8.95 17.54 4.80
C LEU A 453 9.30 18.98 5.19
N ASN A 454 8.29 19.85 5.22
CA ASN A 454 8.35 21.17 5.83
C ASN A 454 7.43 21.20 7.05
N GLY A 455 7.97 21.06 8.26
CA GLY A 455 7.24 21.23 9.52
C GLY A 455 7.34 22.67 10.00
N LYS A 456 6.20 23.37 10.13
CA LYS A 456 6.15 24.73 10.68
C LYS A 456 5.70 24.72 12.13
N TYR A 457 6.51 25.26 13.03
CA TYR A 457 6.30 25.12 14.48
C TYR A 457 5.92 26.45 15.13
N LYS A 458 5.04 26.39 16.14
CA LYS A 458 4.60 27.59 16.87
C LYS A 458 5.61 28.07 17.93
N LEU A 459 6.42 27.16 18.47
CA LEU A 459 7.28 27.38 19.65
C LEU A 459 8.70 26.76 19.49
N GLN A 460 9.05 26.33 18.27
CA GLN A 460 10.33 25.72 17.90
C GLN A 460 10.71 26.21 16.50
N ASP A 461 11.92 25.91 16.02
CA ASP A 461 12.36 26.29 14.67
C ASP A 461 11.63 25.49 13.57
N ASP A 462 11.45 26.10 12.39
CA ASP A 462 10.86 25.44 11.22
C ASP A 462 11.78 24.33 10.67
N VAL A 463 11.26 23.11 10.54
CA VAL A 463 11.99 21.93 10.06
C VAL A 463 11.84 21.80 8.54
N ASN A 464 12.94 21.87 7.79
CA ASN A 464 12.97 21.61 6.35
C ASN A 464 13.93 20.46 6.02
N SER A 465 13.38 19.30 5.68
CA SER A 465 14.15 18.06 5.43
C SER A 465 14.09 17.66 3.96
N ARG A 466 15.25 17.52 3.30
CA ARG A 466 15.38 17.22 1.85
C ARG A 466 16.25 15.97 1.57
N TYR A 467 15.64 14.80 1.32
CA TYR A 467 16.31 13.51 1.03
C TYR A 467 16.21 13.05 -0.45
N SER A 468 17.27 13.16 -1.25
CA SER A 468 17.26 12.69 -2.66
C SER A 468 17.33 11.15 -2.77
N TYR A 469 16.85 10.54 -3.86
CA TYR A 469 17.24 9.17 -4.22
C TYR A 469 17.48 8.94 -5.73
N LEU A 470 18.30 7.95 -6.06
CA LEU A 470 18.26 7.34 -7.39
C LEU A 470 18.21 5.83 -7.21
N ARG A 471 17.30 5.19 -7.94
CA ARG A 471 17.18 3.73 -8.04
C ARG A 471 17.48 3.29 -9.46
N THR A 472 18.18 2.19 -9.60
CA THR A 472 18.40 1.49 -10.87
C THR A 472 18.21 -0.01 -10.66
N SER A 473 17.39 -0.65 -11.48
CA SER A 473 16.97 -2.03 -11.27
C SER A 473 16.79 -2.83 -12.57
N LEU A 474 16.80 -4.15 -12.42
CA LEU A 474 16.12 -5.06 -13.33
C LEU A 474 14.74 -5.36 -12.76
N ARG A 475 13.70 -5.23 -13.58
CA ARG A 475 12.32 -5.57 -13.24
C ARG A 475 11.88 -6.84 -13.96
N TYR A 476 11.33 -7.78 -13.20
CA TYR A 476 10.52 -8.88 -13.73
C TYR A 476 9.03 -8.55 -13.58
N ALA A 477 8.29 -8.53 -14.68
CA ALA A 477 6.86 -8.24 -14.71
C ALA A 477 6.07 -9.46 -15.19
N VAL A 478 5.09 -9.88 -14.39
CA VAL A 478 4.26 -11.08 -14.61
C VAL A 478 2.78 -10.76 -14.47
N VAL A 479 1.95 -11.49 -15.22
CA VAL A 479 0.49 -11.44 -15.21
C VAL A 479 -0.04 -12.84 -14.94
N PHE A 480 -1.08 -12.95 -14.10
CA PHE A 480 -1.71 -14.20 -13.67
C PHE A 480 -3.17 -14.27 -14.12
#